data_AF-A0AAW7XG49-F1
#
_entry.id   AF-A0AAW7XG49-F1
#
_cell.length_a   1.000
_cell.length_b   1.000
_cell.length_c   1.000
_cell.angle_alpha   90.00
_cell.angle_beta   90.00
_cell.angle_gamma   90.00
#
_symmetry.space_group_name_H-M   'P 1'
#
loop_
_entity.id
_entity.type
_entity.pdbx_description
1 polymer ?
#
loop_
_entity_poly.entity_id
_entity_poly.type
_entity_poly.pdbx_seq_one_letter_code
_entity_poly.pdbx_strand_id
1 'polypeptide(L)'
;MTDQETSPAVKSSKKGLVIGIITLLAIVIAAIAGYFAYTNITQQTAINAKELEQFGYQMVASSRSFESTGELGEKQIPSTFDEGKIPPTQKVIRGLLNDKDTLIQNNEALQQEIESLKARIADLEEYKQLNEHFAPNRLADELNEVERRVKAFLIRSSDAERFSTLQIEIMAAASAAEYKAYITRNRLMLSADQKQQVISDYLPAYAFCVGDGVDIAANSPQEERLLATYFRTDDGSILPQALAQDLSSVVAPCQLAIRTRLDNNSTDTSQG
;
A
#
# COMPACT_ATOMS: atom_id res chain seq x y z
N MET A 1 -55.39 2.21 18.70
CA MET A 1 -54.83 0.84 18.81
C MET A 1 -54.66 0.35 17.38
N THR A 2 -53.51 0.66 16.77
CA THR A 2 -52.31 -0.22 16.66
C THR A 2 -52.60 -1.37 15.68
N ASP A 3 -51.93 -1.59 14.55
CA ASP A 3 -50.60 -1.18 14.12
C ASP A 3 -50.49 -1.07 12.59
N GLN A 4 -49.47 -0.32 12.20
CA GLN A 4 -48.96 -0.01 10.89
C GLN A 4 -47.90 -1.06 10.51
N GLU A 5 -48.00 -1.68 9.34
CA GLU A 5 -46.83 -2.32 8.71
C GLU A 5 -46.73 -1.89 7.25
N THR A 6 -45.84 -0.92 7.05
CA THR A 6 -45.39 -0.37 5.77
C THR A 6 -44.17 -1.14 5.29
N SER A 7 -44.15 -1.61 4.04
CA SER A 7 -42.93 -1.68 3.21
C SER A 7 -43.19 -2.16 1.76
N PRO A 8 -42.30 -1.88 0.79
CA PRO A 8 -42.52 -0.76 -0.10
C PRO A 8 -42.60 -1.14 -1.58
N ALA A 9 -43.19 -0.24 -2.36
CA ALA A 9 -43.22 -0.26 -3.82
C ALA A 9 -41.80 -0.31 -4.40
N VAL A 10 -41.49 -1.37 -5.14
CA VAL A 10 -40.25 -1.51 -5.91
C VAL A 10 -40.32 -0.61 -7.14
N LYS A 11 -39.53 0.47 -7.12
CA LYS A 11 -39.35 1.38 -8.25
C LYS A 11 -38.51 0.68 -9.33
N SER A 12 -39.17 0.28 -10.42
CA SER A 12 -38.54 -0.35 -11.58
C SER A 12 -37.51 0.59 -12.23
N SER A 13 -36.23 0.32 -11.99
CA SER A 13 -35.11 0.87 -12.74
C SER A 13 -34.56 -0.25 -13.63
N LYS A 14 -34.50 -0.01 -14.95
CA LYS A 14 -34.02 -0.96 -15.96
C LYS A 14 -32.64 -1.55 -15.64
N LYS A 15 -31.83 -0.88 -14.80
CA LYS A 15 -30.52 -1.37 -14.34
C LYS A 15 -30.62 -2.46 -13.26
N GLY A 16 -31.63 -2.42 -12.39
CA GLY A 16 -31.84 -3.44 -11.35
C GLY A 16 -32.32 -4.78 -11.91
N LEU A 17 -33.12 -4.74 -12.97
CA LEU A 17 -33.63 -5.94 -13.64
C LEU A 17 -32.52 -6.71 -14.40
N VAL A 18 -31.55 -5.99 -14.98
CA VAL A 18 -30.40 -6.61 -15.67
C VAL A 18 -29.44 -7.29 -14.67
N ILE A 19 -29.21 -6.69 -13.50
CA ILE A 19 -28.35 -7.26 -12.45
C ILE A 19 -28.99 -8.53 -11.85
N GLY A 20 -30.31 -8.54 -11.67
CA GLY A 20 -31.05 -9.71 -11.18
C GLY A 20 -30.98 -10.91 -12.14
N ILE A 21 -31.00 -10.67 -13.45
CA ILE A 21 -30.92 -11.75 -14.45
C ILE A 21 -29.50 -12.33 -14.53
N ILE A 22 -28.47 -11.48 -14.48
CA ILE A 22 -27.05 -11.92 -14.56
C ILE A 22 -26.66 -12.75 -13.32
N THR A 23 -27.13 -12.33 -12.14
CA THR A 23 -26.87 -13.05 -10.88
C THR A 23 -27.53 -14.43 -10.87
N LEU A 24 -28.77 -14.55 -11.37
CA LEU A 24 -29.45 -15.83 -11.48
C LEU A 24 -28.78 -16.78 -12.49
N LEU A 25 -28.26 -16.24 -13.61
CA LEU A 25 -27.53 -17.03 -14.60
C LEU A 25 -26.20 -17.58 -14.06
N ALA A 26 -25.48 -16.78 -13.26
CA ALA A 26 -24.21 -17.19 -12.65
C ALA A 26 -24.38 -18.37 -11.66
N ILE A 27 -25.47 -18.39 -10.90
CA ILE A 27 -25.78 -19.47 -9.94
C ILE A 27 -26.05 -20.78 -10.68
N VAL A 28 -26.77 -20.74 -11.81
CA VAL A 28 -27.06 -21.94 -12.62
C VAL A 28 -25.78 -22.51 -13.25
N ILE A 29 -24.88 -21.67 -13.74
CA ILE A 29 -23.59 -22.11 -14.31
C ILE A 29 -22.72 -22.75 -13.23
N ALA A 30 -22.67 -22.17 -12.02
CA ALA A 30 -21.92 -22.73 -10.90
C ALA A 30 -22.45 -24.10 -10.46
N ALA A 31 -23.78 -24.30 -10.46
CA ALA A 31 -24.39 -25.57 -10.12
C ALA A 31 -24.07 -26.68 -11.16
N ILE A 32 -24.08 -26.35 -12.45
CA ILE A 32 -23.75 -27.30 -13.53
C ILE A 32 -22.26 -27.68 -13.46
N ALA A 33 -21.37 -26.70 -13.25
CA ALA A 33 -19.93 -26.94 -13.11
C ALA A 33 -19.62 -27.80 -11.86
N GLY A 34 -20.30 -27.53 -10.74
CA GLY A 34 -20.15 -28.31 -9.51
C GLY A 34 -20.59 -29.77 -9.68
N TYR A 35 -21.67 -30.02 -10.42
CA TYR A 35 -22.15 -31.38 -10.69
C TYR A 35 -21.16 -32.18 -11.55
N PHE A 36 -20.58 -31.58 -12.59
CA PHE A 36 -19.58 -32.24 -13.44
C PHE A 36 -18.23 -32.50 -12.75
N ALA A 37 -17.82 -31.64 -11.82
CA ALA A 37 -16.61 -31.88 -11.04
C ALA A 37 -16.80 -33.09 -10.09
N TYR A 38 -17.97 -33.23 -9.48
CA TYR A 38 -18.26 -34.29 -8.52
C TYR A 38 -18.37 -35.69 -9.16
N THR A 39 -18.92 -35.79 -10.37
CA THR A 39 -19.08 -37.07 -11.07
C THR A 39 -17.77 -37.62 -11.63
N ASN A 40 -16.82 -36.76 -12.00
CA ASN A 40 -15.51 -37.19 -12.50
C ASN A 40 -14.56 -37.65 -11.38
N ILE A 41 -14.66 -37.07 -10.17
CA ILE A 41 -13.86 -37.46 -9.01
C ILE A 41 -14.30 -38.83 -8.47
N THR A 42 -15.61 -39.11 -8.45
CA THR A 42 -16.16 -40.36 -7.90
C THR A 42 -15.93 -41.58 -8.81
N GLN A 43 -15.80 -41.40 -10.12
CA GLN A 43 -15.47 -42.49 -11.05
C GLN A 43 -14.00 -42.91 -11.00
N GLN A 44 -13.06 -42.00 -10.70
CA GLN A 44 -11.64 -42.34 -10.56
C GLN A 44 -11.31 -43.05 -9.24
N THR A 45 -12.03 -42.72 -8.15
CA THR A 45 -11.82 -43.38 -6.85
C THR A 45 -12.25 -44.85 -6.84
N ALA A 46 -13.25 -45.24 -7.65
CA ALA A 46 -13.71 -46.64 -7.72
C ALA A 46 -12.74 -47.56 -8.48
N ILE A 47 -12.02 -47.02 -9.47
CA ILE A 47 -11.02 -47.79 -10.24
C ILE A 47 -9.74 -47.96 -9.40
N ASN A 48 -9.29 -46.90 -8.73
CA ASN A 48 -8.09 -46.93 -7.90
C ASN A 48 -8.24 -47.82 -6.64
N ALA A 49 -9.44 -47.91 -6.05
CA ALA A 49 -9.70 -48.79 -4.92
C ALA A 49 -9.58 -50.28 -5.28
N LYS A 50 -9.99 -50.65 -6.50
CA LYS A 50 -9.95 -52.04 -6.98
C LYS A 50 -8.52 -52.51 -7.31
N GLU A 51 -7.67 -51.58 -7.73
CA GLU A 51 -6.24 -51.86 -7.96
C GLU A 51 -5.48 -51.97 -6.63
N LEU A 52 -5.86 -51.18 -5.61
CA LEU A 52 -5.24 -51.18 -4.29
C LEU A 52 -5.51 -52.46 -3.46
N GLU A 53 -6.67 -53.10 -3.63
CA GLU A 53 -6.98 -54.40 -3.00
C GLU A 53 -6.08 -55.54 -3.50
N GLN A 54 -5.59 -55.47 -4.73
CA GLN A 54 -4.71 -56.49 -5.31
C GLN A 54 -3.25 -56.38 -4.80
N PHE A 55 -2.85 -55.19 -4.34
CA PHE A 55 -1.52 -54.95 -3.76
C PHE A 55 -1.38 -55.43 -2.31
N GLY A 56 -2.48 -55.58 -1.58
CA GLY A 56 -2.46 -56.14 -0.21
C GLY A 56 -2.04 -57.62 -0.15
N TYR A 57 -2.19 -58.37 -1.25
CA TYR A 57 -1.89 -59.81 -1.30
C TYR A 57 -0.50 -60.17 -1.84
N GLN A 58 0.21 -59.24 -2.50
CA GLN A 58 1.56 -59.51 -3.07
C GLN A 58 2.72 -58.92 -2.25
N MET A 59 2.47 -58.09 -1.23
CA MET A 59 3.49 -57.53 -0.34
C MET A 59 3.37 -58.00 1.12
N VAL A 60 2.89 -59.22 1.37
CA VAL A 60 3.18 -59.89 2.65
C VAL A 60 4.59 -60.45 2.57
N ALA A 61 5.50 -59.80 3.26
CA ALA A 61 6.92 -60.12 3.36
C ALA A 61 7.17 -61.61 3.61
N SER A 62 7.84 -62.30 2.68
CA SER A 62 8.62 -63.48 3.01
C SER A 62 9.94 -63.01 3.63
N SER A 63 9.92 -62.79 4.95
CA SER A 63 11.13 -62.63 5.75
C SER A 63 11.92 -63.95 5.76
N ARG A 64 12.72 -64.20 4.73
CA ARG A 64 13.77 -65.23 4.74
C ARG A 64 14.99 -64.71 4.00
N SER A 65 15.93 -64.14 4.76
CA SER A 65 17.33 -64.01 4.38
C SER A 65 17.86 -65.40 4.04
N PHE A 66 18.11 -65.66 2.76
CA PHE A 66 18.80 -66.87 2.30
C PHE A 66 20.27 -66.50 2.09
N GLU A 67 21.05 -66.59 3.17
CA GLU A 67 22.51 -66.71 3.03
C GLU A 67 22.81 -68.14 2.58
N SER A 68 23.41 -68.30 1.40
CA SER A 68 23.87 -69.60 0.90
C SER A 68 25.39 -69.57 0.77
N THR A 69 26.08 -70.40 1.55
CA THR A 69 27.53 -70.60 1.51
C THR A 69 27.94 -71.45 0.32
N GLY A 70 28.84 -70.93 -0.53
CA GLY A 70 29.56 -71.71 -1.53
C GLY A 70 30.75 -72.47 -0.93
N GLU A 71 31.21 -73.50 -1.63
CA GLU A 71 32.19 -74.53 -1.18
C GLU A 71 33.59 -74.03 -0.77
N LEU A 72 33.88 -72.73 -0.87
CA LEU A 72 35.19 -72.13 -0.54
C LEU A 72 35.14 -71.02 0.52
N GLY A 73 34.01 -70.84 1.22
CA GLY A 73 33.96 -70.08 2.47
C GLY A 73 33.95 -68.54 2.37
N GLU A 74 33.89 -67.94 1.17
CA GLU A 74 33.64 -66.50 1.04
C GLU A 74 32.14 -66.16 1.00
N LYS A 75 31.76 -65.07 1.66
CA LYS A 75 30.41 -64.48 1.62
C LYS A 75 30.14 -63.93 0.22
N GLN A 76 29.43 -64.68 -0.62
CA GLN A 76 28.89 -64.17 -1.87
C GLN A 76 27.64 -63.32 -1.60
N ILE A 77 27.77 -62.02 -1.80
CA ILE A 77 26.62 -61.13 -2.02
C ILE A 77 26.06 -61.53 -3.40
N PRO A 78 24.76 -61.81 -3.57
CA PRO A 78 24.23 -62.18 -4.88
C PRO A 78 24.59 -61.10 -5.90
N SER A 79 25.11 -61.56 -7.06
CA SER A 79 25.53 -60.73 -8.18
C SER A 79 24.53 -59.59 -8.40
N THR A 80 25.04 -58.36 -8.39
CA THR A 80 24.40 -57.18 -8.96
C THR A 80 23.62 -57.59 -10.20
N PHE A 81 22.30 -57.50 -10.11
CA PHE A 81 21.38 -57.82 -11.20
C PHE A 81 21.66 -56.87 -12.37
N ASP A 82 22.37 -57.40 -13.36
CA ASP A 82 22.32 -57.15 -14.80
C ASP A 82 21.53 -55.88 -15.22
N GLU A 83 22.24 -54.81 -15.61
CA GLU A 83 21.68 -53.54 -16.10
C GLU A 83 20.84 -53.69 -17.40
N GLY A 84 20.74 -54.90 -17.95
CA GLY A 84 20.00 -55.21 -19.18
C GLY A 84 18.52 -55.56 -19.04
N LYS A 85 17.98 -55.83 -17.84
CA LYS A 85 16.58 -56.34 -17.69
C LYS A 85 15.83 -55.78 -16.47
N ILE A 86 15.67 -54.47 -16.40
CA ILE A 86 14.64 -53.87 -15.52
C ILE A 86 13.32 -53.85 -16.31
N PRO A 87 12.25 -54.55 -15.88
CA PRO A 87 10.96 -54.52 -16.56
C PRO A 87 10.46 -53.07 -16.68
N PRO A 88 9.81 -52.68 -17.79
CA PRO A 88 9.47 -51.28 -18.09
C PRO A 88 8.65 -50.61 -16.97
N THR A 89 7.85 -51.38 -16.23
CA THR A 89 7.11 -50.93 -15.04
C THR A 89 8.02 -50.49 -13.89
N GLN A 90 9.14 -51.17 -13.65
CA GLN A 90 10.08 -50.87 -12.57
C GLN A 90 10.98 -49.66 -12.89
N LYS A 91 11.20 -49.35 -14.19
CA LYS A 91 11.77 -48.06 -14.63
C LYS A 91 10.82 -46.89 -14.40
N VAL A 92 9.52 -47.08 -14.69
CA VAL A 92 8.49 -46.06 -14.42
C VAL A 92 8.35 -45.81 -12.91
N ILE A 93 8.35 -46.86 -12.08
CA ILE A 93 8.29 -46.72 -10.61
C ILE A 93 9.51 -45.96 -10.07
N ARG A 94 10.72 -46.25 -10.55
CA ARG A 94 11.93 -45.48 -10.17
C ARG A 94 11.86 -44.02 -10.64
N GLY A 95 11.34 -43.77 -11.84
CA GLY A 95 11.08 -42.41 -12.34
C GLY A 95 10.11 -41.65 -11.44
N LEU A 96 8.96 -42.26 -11.11
CA LEU A 96 7.95 -41.67 -10.23
C LEU A 96 8.45 -41.44 -8.81
N LEU A 97 9.30 -42.31 -8.28
CA LEU A 97 9.94 -42.11 -6.96
C LEU A 97 10.92 -40.94 -6.97
N ASN A 98 11.76 -40.84 -8.01
CA ASN A 98 12.68 -39.72 -8.17
C ASN A 98 11.92 -38.39 -8.39
N ASP A 99 10.84 -38.42 -9.17
CA ASP A 99 9.99 -37.25 -9.40
C ASP A 99 9.28 -36.83 -8.11
N LYS A 100 8.80 -37.79 -7.31
CA LYS A 100 8.21 -37.53 -5.99
C LYS A 100 9.23 -36.88 -5.05
N ASP A 101 10.46 -37.40 -4.98
CA ASP A 101 11.51 -36.83 -4.13
C ASP A 101 11.93 -35.42 -4.61
N THR A 102 12.00 -35.20 -5.93
CA THR A 102 12.25 -33.88 -6.53
C THR A 102 11.11 -32.89 -6.24
N LEU A 103 9.85 -33.35 -6.33
CA LEU A 103 8.68 -32.52 -6.03
C LEU A 103 8.62 -32.16 -4.54
N ILE A 104 9.02 -33.06 -3.63
CA ILE A 104 9.11 -32.76 -2.19
C ILE A 104 10.15 -31.68 -1.94
N GLN A 105 11.36 -31.81 -2.52
CA GLN A 105 12.42 -30.81 -2.37
C GLN A 105 12.00 -29.43 -2.94
N ASN A 106 11.34 -29.43 -4.10
CA ASN A 106 10.81 -28.19 -4.67
C ASN A 106 9.69 -27.59 -3.82
N ASN A 107 8.85 -28.42 -3.17
CA ASN A 107 7.81 -27.93 -2.27
C ASN A 107 8.42 -27.28 -1.02
N GLU A 108 9.45 -27.89 -0.44
CA GLU A 108 10.20 -27.35 0.69
C GLU A 108 10.89 -26.03 0.33
N ALA A 109 11.53 -25.95 -0.84
CA ALA A 109 12.16 -24.72 -1.32
C ALA A 109 11.12 -23.60 -1.54
N LEU A 110 9.97 -23.90 -2.16
CA LEU A 110 8.89 -22.94 -2.35
C LEU A 110 8.27 -22.49 -1.02
N GLN A 111 8.17 -23.38 -0.02
CA GLN A 111 7.70 -23.00 1.32
C GLN A 111 8.68 -22.02 1.98
N GLN A 112 9.98 -22.26 1.89
CA GLN A 112 11.00 -21.34 2.40
C GLN A 112 10.95 -19.97 1.69
N GLU A 113 10.75 -19.96 0.37
CA GLU A 113 10.55 -18.71 -0.37
C GLU A 113 9.31 -17.96 0.11
N ILE A 114 8.18 -18.65 0.29
CA ILE A 114 6.94 -18.06 0.82
C ILE A 114 7.15 -17.47 2.21
N GLU A 115 7.86 -18.17 3.11
CA GLU A 115 8.16 -17.66 4.45
C GLU A 115 9.05 -16.42 4.39
N SER A 116 10.09 -16.42 3.53
CA SER A 116 10.96 -15.26 3.34
C SER A 116 10.22 -14.05 2.76
N LEU A 117 9.30 -14.28 1.82
CA LEU A 117 8.47 -13.25 1.21
C LEU A 117 7.45 -12.70 2.22
N LYS A 118 6.85 -13.56 3.05
CA LYS A 118 5.97 -13.12 4.14
C LYS A 118 6.72 -12.26 5.16
N ALA A 119 7.94 -12.65 5.53
CA ALA A 119 8.78 -11.85 6.43
C ALA A 119 9.12 -10.48 5.82
N ARG A 120 9.47 -10.43 4.52
CA ARG A 120 9.70 -9.16 3.81
C ARG A 120 8.44 -8.30 3.70
N ILE A 121 7.28 -8.91 3.47
CA ILE A 121 6.00 -8.18 3.42
C ILE A 121 5.70 -7.60 4.80
N ALA A 122 5.88 -8.37 5.89
CA ALA A 122 5.68 -7.88 7.24
C ALA A 122 6.64 -6.72 7.57
N ASP A 123 7.92 -6.82 7.21
CA ASP A 123 8.91 -5.76 7.38
C ASP A 123 8.55 -4.50 6.57
N LEU A 124 8.09 -4.67 5.32
CA LEU A 124 7.61 -3.57 4.48
C LEU A 124 6.30 -2.96 5.00
N GLU A 125 5.40 -3.74 5.56
CA GLU A 125 4.16 -3.26 6.18
C GLU A 125 4.44 -2.51 7.49
N GLU A 126 5.37 -2.99 8.31
CA GLU A 126 5.85 -2.31 9.51
C GLU A 126 6.53 -0.99 9.14
N TYR A 127 7.45 -1.01 8.16
CA TYR A 127 8.08 0.19 7.62
C TYR A 127 7.05 1.17 7.06
N LYS A 128 6.01 0.67 6.38
CA LYS A 128 4.92 1.49 5.87
C LYS A 128 4.09 2.09 6.99
N GLN A 129 3.76 1.36 8.05
CA GLN A 129 3.01 1.91 9.19
C GLN A 129 3.80 3.00 9.92
N LEU A 130 5.11 2.80 10.14
CA LEU A 130 5.99 3.79 10.74
C LEU A 130 6.16 5.04 9.86
N ASN A 131 6.17 4.88 8.53
CA ASN A 131 6.43 5.97 7.59
C ASN A 131 5.19 6.50 6.85
N GLU A 132 4.00 5.96 7.10
CA GLU A 132 2.74 6.40 6.49
C GLU A 132 2.37 7.83 6.91
N HIS A 133 2.93 8.29 8.03
CA HIS A 133 2.91 9.67 8.47
C HIS A 133 3.74 10.61 7.58
N PHE A 134 4.74 10.07 6.87
CA PHE A 134 5.59 10.80 5.92
C PHE A 134 5.24 10.51 4.46
N ALA A 135 4.10 9.85 4.19
CA ALA A 135 3.69 9.54 2.84
C ALA A 135 3.44 10.84 2.03
N PRO A 136 4.06 11.01 0.85
CA PRO A 136 4.01 12.28 0.09
C PRO A 136 2.59 12.71 -0.28
N ASN A 137 1.69 11.76 -0.51
CA ASN A 137 0.30 12.05 -0.84
C ASN A 137 -0.47 12.66 0.35
N ARG A 138 -0.24 12.17 1.58
CA ARG A 138 -0.89 12.73 2.78
C ARG A 138 -0.38 14.12 3.10
N LEU A 139 0.91 14.36 2.89
CA LEU A 139 1.49 15.69 3.06
C LEU A 139 0.91 16.68 2.05
N ALA A 140 0.82 16.32 0.77
CA ALA A 140 0.21 17.19 -0.24
C ALA A 140 -1.26 17.53 0.10
N ASP A 141 -2.05 16.54 0.52
CA ASP A 141 -3.43 16.76 0.95
C ASP A 141 -3.53 17.68 2.17
N GLU A 142 -2.61 17.52 3.13
CA GLU A 142 -2.53 18.37 4.32
C GLU A 142 -2.18 19.82 3.95
N LEU A 143 -1.19 20.04 3.08
CA LEU A 143 -0.82 21.37 2.61
C LEU A 143 -1.97 22.05 1.87
N ASN A 144 -2.69 21.31 1.03
CA ASN A 144 -3.89 21.80 0.35
C ASN A 144 -5.02 22.15 1.33
N GLU A 145 -5.14 21.42 2.44
CA GLU A 145 -6.08 21.75 3.51
C GLU A 145 -5.69 23.05 4.22
N VAL A 146 -4.40 23.20 4.56
CA VAL A 146 -3.86 24.41 5.18
C VAL A 146 -4.08 25.62 4.28
N GLU A 147 -3.72 25.53 2.99
CA GLU A 147 -3.93 26.60 2.01
C GLU A 147 -5.39 27.03 1.97
N ARG A 148 -6.33 26.07 1.89
CA ARG A 148 -7.77 26.36 1.88
C ARG A 148 -8.25 27.04 3.15
N ARG A 149 -7.79 26.60 4.32
CA ARG A 149 -8.17 27.17 5.62
C ARG A 149 -7.65 28.61 5.75
N VAL A 150 -6.39 28.85 5.41
CA VAL A 150 -5.80 30.20 5.43
C VAL A 150 -6.48 31.09 4.40
N LYS A 151 -6.72 30.63 3.17
CA LYS A 151 -7.46 31.38 2.14
C LYS A 151 -8.86 31.76 2.63
N ALA A 152 -9.59 30.83 3.24
CA ALA A 152 -10.92 31.09 3.78
C ALA A 152 -10.89 32.09 4.96
N PHE A 153 -9.83 32.08 5.78
CA PHE A 153 -9.61 33.09 6.80
C PHE A 153 -9.38 34.46 6.18
N LEU A 154 -8.45 34.57 5.22
CA LEU A 154 -8.12 35.82 4.55
C LEU A 154 -9.35 36.44 3.89
N ILE A 155 -10.12 35.68 3.11
CA ILE A 155 -11.32 36.20 2.42
C ILE A 155 -12.37 36.78 3.38
N ARG A 156 -12.42 36.30 4.63
CA ARG A 156 -13.37 36.80 5.64
C ARG A 156 -12.81 37.94 6.49
N SER A 157 -11.51 38.22 6.40
CA SER A 157 -10.86 39.29 7.15
C SER A 157 -11.04 40.63 6.45
N SER A 158 -11.42 41.66 7.20
CA SER A 158 -11.46 43.04 6.69
C SER A 158 -10.08 43.52 6.24
N ASP A 159 -9.02 43.03 6.88
CA ASP A 159 -7.65 43.42 6.55
C ASP A 159 -7.20 42.89 5.19
N ALA A 160 -7.90 41.89 4.66
CA ALA A 160 -7.60 41.31 3.36
C ALA A 160 -8.22 42.07 2.18
N GLU A 161 -9.14 43.01 2.42
CA GLU A 161 -9.86 43.75 1.36
C GLU A 161 -8.93 44.57 0.46
N ARG A 162 -7.75 44.94 0.96
CA ARG A 162 -6.74 45.68 0.19
C ARG A 162 -5.99 44.82 -0.84
N PHE A 163 -6.03 43.50 -0.70
CA PHE A 163 -5.28 42.59 -1.56
C PHE A 163 -6.11 42.10 -2.74
N SER A 164 -5.47 41.92 -3.89
CA SER A 164 -6.11 41.29 -5.03
C SER A 164 -6.36 39.80 -4.79
N THR A 165 -7.28 39.19 -5.54
CA THR A 165 -7.52 37.74 -5.46
C THR A 165 -6.24 36.92 -5.71
N LEU A 166 -5.37 37.39 -6.61
CA LEU A 166 -4.09 36.73 -6.88
C LEU A 166 -3.14 36.84 -5.69
N GLN A 167 -3.07 38.00 -5.05
CA GLN A 167 -2.28 38.20 -3.84
C GLN A 167 -2.78 37.32 -2.69
N ILE A 168 -4.10 37.22 -2.48
CA ILE A 168 -4.67 36.30 -1.49
C ILE A 168 -4.27 34.84 -1.77
N GLU A 169 -4.19 34.43 -3.03
CA GLU A 169 -3.71 33.10 -3.41
C GLU A 169 -2.22 32.92 -3.11
N ILE A 170 -1.39 33.92 -3.40
CA ILE A 170 0.04 33.91 -3.07
C ILE A 170 0.24 33.82 -1.57
N MET A 171 -0.48 34.62 -0.79
CA MET A 171 -0.43 34.63 0.68
C MET A 171 -0.80 33.26 1.27
N ALA A 172 -1.86 32.63 0.76
CA ALA A 172 -2.27 31.31 1.21
C ALA A 172 -1.25 30.22 0.82
N ALA A 173 -0.74 30.24 -0.41
CA ALA A 173 0.29 29.30 -0.87
C ALA A 173 1.60 29.46 -0.09
N ALA A 174 2.05 30.69 0.15
CA ALA A 174 3.23 30.98 0.95
C ALA A 174 3.08 30.47 2.39
N SER A 175 1.88 30.59 2.97
CA SER A 175 1.58 30.08 4.31
C SER A 175 1.65 28.55 4.38
N ALA A 176 1.16 27.85 3.36
CA ALA A 176 1.31 26.40 3.26
C ALA A 176 2.79 25.99 3.10
N ALA A 177 3.57 26.74 2.33
CA ALA A 177 5.01 26.51 2.19
C ALA A 177 5.77 26.69 3.52
N GLU A 178 5.45 27.74 4.30
CA GLU A 178 6.08 27.93 5.62
C GLU A 178 5.62 26.86 6.62
N TYR A 179 4.37 26.42 6.56
CA TYR A 179 3.90 25.26 7.35
C TYR A 179 4.70 24.00 7.01
N LYS A 180 4.90 23.70 5.72
CA LYS A 180 5.75 22.59 5.24
C LYS A 180 7.18 22.73 5.78
N ALA A 181 7.77 23.92 5.74
CA ALA A 181 9.10 24.17 6.26
C ALA A 181 9.17 23.92 7.78
N TYR A 182 8.15 24.36 8.53
CA TYR A 182 8.06 24.19 9.98
C TYR A 182 7.97 22.72 10.40
N ILE A 183 7.06 21.93 9.79
CA ILE A 183 6.93 20.50 10.11
C ILE A 183 8.20 19.71 9.71
N THR A 184 8.83 20.09 8.58
CA THR A 184 10.05 19.43 8.09
C THR A 184 11.23 19.72 9.01
N ARG A 185 11.38 20.97 9.46
CA ARG A 185 12.45 21.41 10.36
C ARG A 185 12.37 20.71 11.71
N ASN A 186 11.17 20.59 12.25
CA ASN A 186 10.97 20.00 13.57
C ASN A 186 10.84 18.47 13.55
N ARG A 187 10.75 17.84 12.37
CA ARG A 187 10.46 16.40 12.20
C ARG A 187 9.21 15.93 12.96
N LEU A 188 8.29 16.85 13.23
CA LEU A 188 7.09 16.61 14.04
C LEU A 188 5.85 16.67 13.14
N MET A 189 5.03 15.63 13.19
CA MET A 189 3.61 15.78 12.88
C MET A 189 2.96 16.44 14.09
N LEU A 190 2.39 17.61 13.87
CA LEU A 190 1.65 18.34 14.89
C LEU A 190 0.37 17.58 15.23
N SER A 191 0.02 17.54 16.51
CA SER A 191 -1.33 17.11 16.91
C SER A 191 -2.39 18.00 16.26
N ALA A 192 -3.64 17.53 16.17
CA ALA A 192 -4.73 18.30 15.57
C ALA A 192 -4.91 19.68 16.22
N ASP A 193 -4.71 19.78 17.54
CA ASP A 193 -4.80 21.01 18.30
C ASP A 193 -3.64 21.96 17.99
N GLN A 194 -2.41 21.45 17.97
CA GLN A 194 -1.23 22.23 17.59
C GLN A 194 -1.31 22.71 16.14
N LYS A 195 -1.80 21.87 15.22
CA LYS A 195 -2.05 22.24 13.82
C LYS A 195 -3.07 23.37 13.75
N GLN A 196 -4.19 23.25 14.47
CA GLN A 196 -5.20 24.29 14.50
C GLN A 196 -4.63 25.61 15.03
N GLN A 197 -3.85 25.57 16.12
CA GLN A 197 -3.21 26.74 16.70
C GLN A 197 -2.24 27.42 15.71
N VAL A 198 -1.38 26.65 15.04
CA VAL A 198 -0.47 27.18 14.01
C VAL A 198 -1.26 27.85 12.88
N ILE A 199 -2.32 27.20 12.38
CA ILE A 199 -3.13 27.69 11.27
C ILE A 199 -3.96 28.92 11.64
N SER A 200 -4.49 29.02 12.85
CA SER A 200 -5.32 30.16 13.25
C SER A 200 -4.53 31.35 13.76
N ASP A 201 -3.44 31.11 14.49
CA ASP A 201 -2.82 32.17 15.30
C ASP A 201 -1.55 32.72 14.63
N TYR A 202 -0.84 31.89 13.87
CA TYR A 202 0.48 32.23 13.32
C TYR A 202 0.45 32.44 11.81
N LEU A 203 -0.13 31.48 11.07
CA LEU A 203 -0.15 31.54 9.61
C LEU A 203 -0.82 32.80 9.05
N PRO A 204 -1.93 33.33 9.60
CA PRO A 204 -2.54 34.53 9.04
C PRO A 204 -1.66 35.77 9.17
N ALA A 205 -0.95 35.92 10.29
CA ALA A 205 -0.02 37.03 10.48
C ALA A 205 1.15 36.96 9.48
N TYR A 206 1.66 35.75 9.23
CA TYR A 206 2.67 35.52 8.19
C TYR A 206 2.11 35.79 6.78
N ALA A 207 0.88 35.34 6.50
CA ALA A 207 0.21 35.58 5.23
C ALA A 207 0.11 37.08 4.92
N PHE A 208 -0.30 37.90 5.89
CA PHE A 208 -0.35 39.37 5.73
C PHE A 208 1.02 40.00 5.52
N CYS A 209 2.04 39.55 6.25
CA CYS A 209 3.42 40.02 6.06
C CYS A 209 3.94 39.71 4.65
N VAL A 210 3.67 38.50 4.14
CA VAL A 210 4.04 38.12 2.77
C VAL A 210 3.23 38.89 1.74
N GLY A 211 1.93 39.13 1.97
CA GLY A 211 1.10 39.93 1.07
C GLY A 211 1.68 41.34 0.87
N ASP A 212 2.04 42.01 1.96
CA ASP A 212 2.69 43.33 1.92
C ASP A 212 4.05 43.25 1.22
N GLY A 213 4.75 42.14 1.39
CA GLY A 213 6.04 41.95 0.78
C GLY A 213 6.00 41.66 -0.72
N VAL A 214 4.98 40.94 -1.17
CA VAL A 214 4.75 40.62 -2.58
C VAL A 214 4.39 41.87 -3.36
N ASP A 215 3.61 42.78 -2.77
CA ASP A 215 3.28 44.09 -3.38
C ASP A 215 4.53 44.94 -3.64
N ILE A 216 5.57 44.77 -2.82
CA ILE A 216 6.86 45.47 -2.98
C ILE A 216 7.81 44.72 -3.93
N ALA A 217 7.80 43.38 -3.89
CA ALA A 217 8.74 42.56 -4.65
C ALA A 217 8.32 42.34 -6.10
N ALA A 218 7.02 42.29 -6.40
CA ALA A 218 6.50 42.06 -7.75
C ALA A 218 6.14 43.39 -8.42
N ASN A 219 6.78 43.68 -9.54
CA ASN A 219 6.52 44.88 -10.33
C ASN A 219 5.46 44.67 -11.42
N SER A 220 5.04 43.42 -11.65
CA SER A 220 4.04 43.10 -12.67
C SER A 220 3.16 41.88 -12.31
N PRO A 221 1.94 41.79 -12.88
CA PRO A 221 1.07 40.61 -12.71
C PRO A 221 1.68 39.30 -13.24
N GLN A 222 2.71 39.37 -14.09
CA GLN A 222 3.42 38.20 -14.57
C GLN A 222 4.34 37.65 -13.48
N GLU A 223 5.04 38.54 -12.78
CA GLU A 223 5.90 38.18 -11.64
C GLU A 223 5.07 37.62 -10.48
N GLU A 224 3.91 38.21 -10.17
CA GLU A 224 2.99 37.67 -9.16
C GLU A 224 2.57 36.21 -9.47
N ARG A 225 2.33 35.86 -10.74
CA ARG A 225 2.02 34.47 -11.12
C ARG A 225 3.22 33.53 -10.96
N LEU A 226 4.43 34.02 -11.23
CA LEU A 226 5.66 33.25 -10.99
C LEU A 226 5.83 33.00 -9.49
N LEU A 227 5.59 34.01 -8.65
CA LEU A 227 5.59 33.88 -7.19
C LEU A 227 4.55 32.87 -6.70
N ALA A 228 3.31 32.96 -7.22
CA ALA A 228 2.25 32.00 -6.88
C ALA A 228 2.64 30.55 -7.22
N THR A 229 3.35 30.36 -8.33
CA THR A 229 3.84 29.04 -8.75
C THR A 229 4.97 28.58 -7.85
N TYR A 230 5.96 29.45 -7.60
CA TYR A 230 7.10 29.20 -6.73
C TYR A 230 6.68 28.72 -5.33
N PHE A 231 5.72 29.39 -4.69
CA PHE A 231 5.27 28.98 -3.35
C PHE A 231 4.57 27.62 -3.33
N ARG A 232 3.97 27.17 -4.43
CA ARG A 232 3.31 25.85 -4.52
C ARG A 232 4.29 24.73 -4.84
N THR A 233 5.26 24.98 -5.72
CA THR A 233 6.18 23.95 -6.21
C THR A 233 7.50 23.91 -5.46
N ASP A 234 7.86 24.98 -4.73
CA ASP A 234 9.17 25.14 -4.08
C ASP A 234 10.33 25.13 -5.10
N ASP A 235 10.04 25.44 -6.36
CA ASP A 235 10.99 25.38 -7.46
C ASP A 235 11.58 26.77 -7.75
N GLY A 236 12.76 27.03 -7.21
CA GLY A 236 13.50 28.28 -7.41
C GLY A 236 13.97 28.53 -8.84
N SER A 237 13.95 27.53 -9.73
CA SER A 237 14.35 27.71 -11.13
C SER A 237 13.35 28.53 -11.95
N ILE A 238 12.12 28.67 -11.45
CA ILE A 238 11.02 29.40 -12.11
C ILE A 238 11.18 30.92 -11.96
N LEU A 239 11.93 31.37 -10.94
CA LEU A 239 12.09 32.79 -10.65
C LEU A 239 13.33 33.38 -11.35
N PRO A 240 13.19 34.50 -12.08
CA PRO A 240 14.33 35.30 -12.50
C PRO A 240 15.17 35.72 -11.28
N GLN A 241 16.49 35.80 -11.46
CA GLN A 241 17.42 36.07 -10.35
C GLN A 241 17.10 37.37 -9.58
N ALA A 242 16.70 38.44 -10.28
CA ALA A 242 16.30 39.70 -9.65
C ALA A 242 15.07 39.51 -8.75
N LEU A 243 14.00 38.89 -9.26
CA LEU A 243 12.77 38.63 -8.51
C LEU A 243 13.02 37.70 -7.32
N ALA A 244 13.88 36.69 -7.46
CA ALA A 244 14.26 35.82 -6.36
C ALA A 244 14.99 36.58 -5.24
N GLN A 245 15.90 37.49 -5.61
CA GLN A 245 16.62 38.32 -4.65
C GLN A 245 15.67 39.29 -3.93
N ASP A 246 14.81 39.98 -4.67
CA ASP A 246 13.81 40.90 -4.10
C ASP A 246 12.86 40.14 -3.18
N LEU A 247 12.30 39.02 -3.62
CA LEU A 247 11.44 38.16 -2.80
C LEU A 247 12.13 37.73 -1.50
N SER A 248 13.38 37.27 -1.58
CA SER A 248 14.12 36.81 -0.40
C SER A 248 14.33 37.94 0.62
N SER A 249 14.54 39.17 0.16
CA SER A 249 14.74 40.33 1.03
C SER A 249 13.49 40.67 1.85
N VAL A 250 12.30 40.38 1.30
CA VAL A 250 11.03 40.72 1.95
C VAL A 250 10.40 39.54 2.69
N VAL A 251 10.57 38.31 2.20
CA VAL A 251 10.01 37.11 2.84
C VAL A 251 10.85 36.65 4.04
N ALA A 252 12.19 36.78 3.98
CA ALA A 252 13.07 36.37 5.07
C ALA A 252 12.73 37.02 6.44
N PRO A 253 12.47 38.34 6.55
CA PRO A 253 12.08 38.93 7.83
C PRO A 253 10.71 38.41 8.31
N CYS A 254 9.75 38.18 7.42
CA CYS A 254 8.46 37.58 7.77
C CYS A 254 8.62 36.16 8.34
N GLN A 255 9.48 35.35 7.72
CA GLN A 255 9.80 33.99 8.19
C GLN A 255 10.49 34.02 9.56
N LEU A 256 11.43 34.94 9.78
CA LEU A 256 12.11 35.06 11.07
C LEU A 256 11.12 35.43 12.18
N ALA A 257 10.19 36.36 11.91
CA ALA A 257 9.19 36.80 12.86
C ALA A 257 8.25 35.68 13.31
N ILE A 258 7.72 34.87 12.37
CA ILE A 258 6.85 33.74 12.71
C ILE A 258 7.61 32.65 13.44
N ARG A 259 8.83 32.32 13.00
CA ARG A 259 9.66 31.28 13.64
C ARG A 259 9.99 31.64 15.09
N THR A 260 10.34 32.88 15.36
CA THR A 260 10.59 33.36 16.73
C THR A 260 9.35 33.19 17.62
N ARG A 261 8.15 33.47 17.10
CA ARG A 261 6.90 33.31 17.86
C ARG A 261 6.54 31.84 18.11
N LEU A 262 6.79 30.97 17.12
CA LEU A 262 6.56 29.53 17.25
C LEU A 262 7.54 28.89 18.24
N ASP A 263 8.81 29.29 18.18
CA ASP A 263 9.85 28.77 19.07
C ASP A 263 9.57 29.19 20.53
N ASN A 264 9.16 30.44 20.78
CA ASN A 264 8.82 30.93 22.13
C ASN A 264 7.57 30.26 22.73
N ASN A 265 6.60 29.84 21.92
CA ASN A 265 5.42 29.12 22.44
C ASN A 265 5.69 27.64 22.69
N SER A 266 6.62 27.04 21.94
CA SER A 266 7.03 25.65 22.16
C SER A 266 7.71 25.43 23.52
N THR A 267 8.36 26.47 24.07
CA THR A 267 8.98 26.41 25.40
C THR A 267 7.98 26.44 26.54
N ASP A 268 6.85 27.14 26.39
CA ASP A 268 5.81 27.23 27.44
C ASP A 268 5.00 25.93 27.60
N THR A 269 4.79 25.17 26.51
CA THR A 269 4.08 23.88 26.61
C THR A 269 4.92 22.77 27.25
N SER A 270 6.22 22.98 27.46
CA SER A 270 7.13 21.99 28.08
C SER A 270 7.21 22.07 29.61
N GLN A 271 6.53 23.04 30.24
CA GLN A 271 6.48 23.21 31.70
C GLN A 271 5.10 22.89 32.32
N GLY A 272 4.18 22.30 31.55
CA GLY A 272 2.85 21.87 32.02
C GLY A 272 2.77 20.38 32.28
#